data_AF-A0A6B3ECZ0-F1
#
_entry.id   AF-A0A6B3ECZ0-F1
#
_cell.length_a   1.000
_cell.length_b   1.000
_cell.length_c   1.000
_cell.angle_alpha   90.00
_cell.angle_beta   90.00
_cell.angle_gamma   90.00
#
_symmetry.space_group_name_H-M   'P 1'
#
loop_
_entity.id
_entity.type
_entity.pdbx_description
1 polymer ?
#
loop_
_entity_poly.entity_id
_entity_poly.type
_entity_poly.pdbx_seq_one_letter_code
_entity_poly.pdbx_strand_id
1 'polypeptide(L)'
;ALHWQGATETSWPGHSNAWFYAGYGPFRRLSGGSSEAQRLMTAQGPGNRLATLFHEDASLAEGVSWLIDLRLRSYEEDPERGESRRLLDQVLTLLGDGLLPDRYQIQRVTADGLWVREAGDDGPGFPLREMSDGYRTVAALVLDLVRQLHATHGPLRTEATPSGGIALTHPGVVLIDEVDAHLHVTWQRRISGWLREHFPHIQFIVTSHSPYICQAA
;
A
#
# COMPACT_ATOMS: atom_id res chain seq x y z
N ALA A 1 -12.65 -15.63 -32.36
CA ALA A 1 -13.67 -14.60 -32.09
C ALA A 1 -13.72 -14.36 -30.59
N LEU A 2 -12.99 -13.36 -30.11
CA LEU A 2 -12.95 -12.98 -28.70
C LEU A 2 -14.20 -12.15 -28.42
N HIS A 3 -15.15 -12.73 -27.68
CA HIS A 3 -16.31 -12.02 -27.18
C HIS A 3 -15.86 -11.05 -26.07
N TRP A 4 -15.65 -9.79 -26.46
CA TRP A 4 -15.54 -8.68 -25.53
C TRP A 4 -16.97 -8.31 -25.08
N GLN A 5 -17.37 -8.72 -23.88
CA GLN A 5 -18.59 -8.21 -23.26
C GLN A 5 -18.25 -6.88 -22.59
N GLY A 6 -18.81 -5.82 -23.15
CA GLY A 6 -18.42 -4.44 -22.89
C GLY A 6 -18.58 -3.98 -21.45
N ALA A 7 -17.67 -3.09 -21.06
CA ALA A 7 -17.80 -2.17 -19.95
C ALA A 7 -19.12 -1.37 -20.07
N THR A 8 -20.09 -1.68 -19.22
CA THR A 8 -21.35 -0.90 -19.10
C THR A 8 -21.50 -0.23 -17.73
N GLU A 9 -20.46 -0.14 -16.91
CA GLU A 9 -20.54 0.58 -15.65
C GLU A 9 -19.91 1.96 -15.77
N THR A 10 -20.77 2.92 -16.11
CA THR A 10 -20.46 4.34 -16.09
C THR A 10 -20.15 4.82 -14.67
N SER A 11 -19.03 5.50 -14.54
CA SER A 11 -18.55 6.17 -13.33
C SER A 11 -19.38 7.43 -13.05
N TRP A 12 -20.38 7.33 -12.19
CA TRP A 12 -21.05 8.47 -11.54
C TRP A 12 -21.08 8.23 -10.02
N PRO A 13 -21.04 9.28 -9.19
CA PRO A 13 -20.92 9.12 -7.74
C PRO A 13 -22.18 8.48 -7.18
N GLY A 14 -22.05 7.29 -6.58
CA GLY A 14 -23.16 6.61 -5.90
C GLY A 14 -23.23 5.10 -6.08
N HIS A 15 -22.42 4.49 -6.96
CA HIS A 15 -22.41 3.03 -7.14
C HIS A 15 -21.19 2.40 -6.45
N SER A 16 -21.45 1.38 -5.64
CA SER A 16 -20.49 0.52 -4.93
C SER A 16 -19.63 -0.37 -5.84
N ASN A 17 -19.67 -0.15 -7.15
CA ASN A 17 -18.85 -0.81 -8.17
C ASN A 17 -17.95 0.20 -8.91
N ALA A 18 -17.40 1.17 -8.17
CA ALA A 18 -16.46 2.13 -8.73
C ALA A 18 -15.14 1.40 -9.08
N TRP A 19 -14.69 1.54 -10.33
CA TRP A 19 -13.39 1.04 -10.77
C TRP A 19 -12.26 1.65 -9.91
N PHE A 20 -11.36 0.81 -9.42
CA PHE A 20 -10.21 1.29 -8.65
C PHE A 20 -9.10 1.76 -9.59
N TYR A 21 -8.59 2.96 -9.29
CA TYR A 21 -7.38 3.48 -9.89
C TYR A 21 -6.60 4.31 -8.89
N ALA A 22 -5.28 4.25 -8.95
CA ALA A 22 -4.39 5.06 -8.13
C ALA A 22 -3.13 5.45 -8.91
N GLY A 23 -2.46 6.49 -8.45
CA GLY A 23 -1.33 7.11 -9.13
C GLY A 23 -0.33 7.64 -8.12
N TYR A 24 0.91 7.22 -8.28
CA TYR A 24 2.02 7.56 -7.39
C TYR A 24 3.14 8.25 -8.14
N GLY A 25 3.49 9.46 -7.72
CA GLY A 25 4.63 10.20 -8.26
C GLY A 25 5.99 9.70 -7.74
N PRO A 26 7.10 10.30 -8.21
CA PRO A 26 8.45 9.90 -7.82
C PRO A 26 8.78 10.29 -6.37
N PHE A 27 8.18 11.37 -5.87
CA PHE A 27 8.40 11.88 -4.51
C PHE A 27 7.42 11.26 -3.51
N ARG A 28 7.78 10.08 -2.99
CA ARG A 28 6.98 9.31 -2.03
C ARG A 28 7.41 9.58 -0.59
N ARG A 29 7.22 10.82 -0.13
CA ARG A 29 7.70 11.26 1.20
C ARG A 29 6.80 10.72 2.31
N LEU A 30 7.39 10.36 3.45
CA LEU A 30 6.68 10.02 4.69
C LEU A 30 6.53 11.20 5.66
N SER A 31 7.09 12.35 5.34
CA SER A 31 7.03 13.54 6.19
C SER A 31 7.13 14.82 5.36
N GLY A 32 6.49 15.87 5.87
CA GLY A 32 6.37 17.15 5.19
C GLY A 32 5.22 17.19 4.18
N GLY A 33 4.83 18.41 3.80
CA GLY A 33 3.78 18.69 2.82
C GLY A 33 3.15 20.05 3.05
N SER A 34 2.65 20.71 2.00
CA SER A 34 1.85 21.91 2.20
C SER A 34 0.51 21.56 2.85
N SER A 35 -0.08 22.53 3.57
CA SER A 35 -1.43 22.36 4.12
C SER A 35 -2.51 22.08 3.05
N GLU A 36 -2.23 22.39 1.79
CA GLU A 36 -3.10 22.12 0.65
C GLU A 36 -2.96 20.66 0.17
N ALA A 37 -1.73 20.18 0.00
CA ALA A 37 -1.46 18.78 -0.33
C ALA A 37 -1.96 17.83 0.75
N GLN A 38 -1.80 18.18 2.04
CA GLN A 38 -2.35 17.39 3.14
C GLN A 38 -3.88 17.28 3.04
N ARG A 39 -4.56 18.40 2.75
CA ARG A 39 -6.02 18.42 2.58
C ARG A 39 -6.48 17.56 1.41
N LEU A 40 -5.74 17.56 0.30
CA LEU A 40 -6.01 16.69 -0.85
C LEU A 40 -5.85 15.20 -0.51
N MET A 41 -4.84 14.84 0.28
CA MET A 41 -4.60 13.44 0.69
C MET A 41 -5.64 12.92 1.68
N THR A 42 -6.13 13.77 2.59
CA THR A 42 -7.17 13.42 3.57
C THR A 42 -8.58 13.51 2.97
N ALA A 43 -8.78 14.26 1.88
CA ALA A 43 -10.08 14.36 1.20
C ALA A 43 -10.57 12.99 0.73
N GLN A 44 -11.85 12.69 0.93
CA GLN A 44 -12.45 11.47 0.39
C GLN A 44 -12.84 11.68 -1.07
N GLY A 45 -12.50 10.71 -1.92
CA GLY A 45 -12.90 10.68 -3.32
C GLY A 45 -11.75 10.37 -4.28
N PRO A 46 -12.04 10.27 -5.59
CA PRO A 46 -11.09 9.75 -6.57
C PRO A 46 -9.86 10.65 -6.79
N GLY A 47 -9.95 11.93 -6.46
CA GLY A 47 -8.85 12.90 -6.64
C GLY A 47 -7.66 12.66 -5.71
N ASN A 48 -7.88 12.12 -4.50
CA ASN A 48 -6.78 11.82 -3.57
C ASN A 48 -5.88 10.69 -4.09
N ARG A 49 -6.43 9.80 -4.92
CA ARG A 49 -5.75 8.61 -5.43
C ARG A 49 -4.65 8.95 -6.43
N LEU A 50 -4.73 10.13 -7.03
CA LEU A 50 -3.77 10.64 -8.01
C LEU A 50 -2.96 11.82 -7.45
N ALA A 51 -3.23 12.26 -6.21
CA ALA A 51 -2.67 13.50 -5.68
C ALA A 51 -1.14 13.49 -5.68
N THR A 52 -0.51 12.36 -5.33
CA THR A 52 0.96 12.25 -5.31
C THR A 52 1.61 12.27 -6.70
N LEU A 53 0.86 12.08 -7.80
CA LEU A 53 1.39 12.30 -9.16
C LEU A 53 1.58 13.78 -9.50
N PHE A 54 0.72 14.64 -8.94
CA PHE A 54 0.65 16.06 -9.30
C PHE A 54 1.17 17.00 -8.21
N HIS A 55 1.36 16.47 -6.99
CA HIS A 55 1.82 17.21 -5.82
C HIS A 55 3.00 16.48 -5.17
N GLU A 56 4.22 16.94 -5.45
CA GLU A 56 5.48 16.37 -4.90
C GLU A 56 5.59 16.53 -3.38
N ASP A 57 4.80 17.42 -2.80
CA ASP A 57 4.69 17.67 -1.38
C ASP A 57 3.58 16.84 -0.71
N ALA A 58 2.82 16.04 -1.47
CA ALA A 58 1.88 15.09 -0.90
C ALA A 58 2.62 13.92 -0.22
N SER A 59 2.32 13.71 1.06
CA SER A 59 2.97 12.68 1.87
C SER A 59 2.10 11.43 2.02
N LEU A 60 2.77 10.27 2.01
CA LEU A 60 2.15 8.97 2.30
C LEU A 60 2.01 8.71 3.82
N ALA A 61 2.29 9.71 4.66
CA ALA A 61 2.09 9.64 6.11
C ALA A 61 0.65 9.28 6.51
N GLU A 62 -0.34 9.65 5.69
CA GLU A 62 -1.75 9.32 5.92
C GLU A 62 -2.00 7.82 6.04
N GLY A 63 -1.22 6.98 5.34
CA GLY A 63 -1.30 5.53 5.48
C GLY A 63 -0.94 5.07 6.89
N VAL A 64 0.11 5.64 7.48
CA VAL A 64 0.55 5.30 8.84
C VAL A 64 -0.47 5.77 9.86
N SER A 65 -0.97 7.01 9.73
CA SER A 65 -2.03 7.53 10.59
C SER A 65 -3.29 6.67 10.53
N TRP A 66 -3.71 6.28 9.32
CA TRP A 66 -4.84 5.37 9.12
C TRP A 66 -4.65 4.03 9.83
N LEU A 67 -3.44 3.47 9.80
CA LEU A 67 -3.13 2.21 10.47
C LEU A 67 -3.18 2.34 12.01
N ILE A 68 -2.75 3.48 12.54
CA ILE A 68 -2.84 3.80 13.98
C ILE A 68 -4.30 3.92 14.39
N ASP A 69 -5.11 4.65 13.62
CA ASP A 69 -6.55 4.81 13.86
C ASP A 69 -7.29 3.47 13.81
N LEU A 70 -6.94 2.62 12.84
CA LEU A 70 -7.49 1.27 12.71
C LEU A 70 -7.20 0.43 13.95
N ARG A 71 -5.97 0.50 14.46
CA ARG A 71 -5.59 -0.16 15.72
C ARG A 71 -6.36 0.40 16.91
N LEU A 72 -6.54 1.72 17.00
CA LEU A 72 -7.30 2.31 18.10
C LEU A 72 -8.74 1.81 18.10
N ARG A 73 -9.41 1.85 16.95
CA ARG A 73 -10.79 1.34 16.78
C ARG A 73 -10.90 -0.14 17.08
N SER A 74 -9.88 -0.93 16.76
CA SER A 74 -9.87 -2.37 17.07
C SER A 74 -9.95 -2.68 18.58
N TYR A 75 -9.63 -1.74 19.46
CA TYR A 75 -9.79 -1.89 20.91
C TYR A 75 -11.20 -1.53 21.40
N GLU A 76 -11.96 -0.75 20.63
CA GLU A 76 -13.33 -0.35 20.93
C GLU A 76 -14.36 -1.36 20.40
N GLU A 77 -13.95 -2.16 19.41
CA GLU A 77 -14.76 -3.19 18.79
C GLU A 77 -14.72 -4.54 19.52
N ASP A 78 -15.66 -5.41 19.19
CA ASP A 78 -15.68 -6.80 19.66
C ASP A 78 -14.40 -7.54 19.21
N PRO A 79 -13.69 -8.24 20.11
CA PRO A 79 -12.42 -8.90 19.78
C PRO A 79 -12.50 -9.94 18.66
N GLU A 80 -13.65 -10.60 18.45
CA GLU A 80 -13.82 -11.67 17.46
C GLU A 80 -14.54 -11.18 16.18
N ARG A 81 -15.37 -10.13 16.33
CA ARG A 81 -16.24 -9.63 15.25
C ARG A 81 -15.85 -8.25 14.72
N GLY A 82 -14.87 -7.58 15.32
CA GLY A 82 -14.41 -6.26 14.91
C GLY A 82 -13.88 -6.25 13.47
N GLU A 83 -14.47 -5.40 12.63
CA GLU A 83 -14.03 -5.17 11.27
C GLU A 83 -12.65 -4.51 11.24
N SER A 84 -12.41 -3.53 12.13
CA SER A 84 -11.12 -2.84 12.23
C SER A 84 -10.01 -3.81 12.61
N ARG A 85 -10.30 -4.76 13.51
CA ARG A 85 -9.33 -5.78 13.93
C ARG A 85 -8.96 -6.71 12.77
N ARG A 86 -9.96 -7.21 12.05
CA ARG A 86 -9.73 -8.09 10.89
C ARG A 86 -8.94 -7.40 9.80
N LEU A 87 -9.29 -6.15 9.49
CA LEU A 87 -8.57 -5.35 8.52
C LEU A 87 -7.11 -5.11 8.95
N LEU A 88 -6.88 -4.82 10.24
CA LEU A 88 -5.54 -4.64 10.78
C LEU A 88 -4.71 -5.91 10.63
N ASP A 89 -5.28 -7.06 10.98
CA ASP A 89 -4.60 -8.35 10.86
C ASP A 89 -4.28 -8.67 9.39
N GLN A 90 -5.22 -8.44 8.45
CA GLN A 90 -4.97 -8.58 7.01
C GLN A 90 -3.83 -7.67 6.55
N VAL A 91 -3.83 -6.39 6.92
CA VAL A 91 -2.76 -5.44 6.56
C VAL A 91 -1.42 -5.93 7.11
N LEU A 92 -1.35 -6.37 8.37
CA LEU A 92 -0.10 -6.85 8.97
C LEU A 92 0.39 -8.15 8.34
N THR A 93 -0.49 -9.07 8.00
CA THR A 93 -0.13 -10.29 7.26
C THR A 93 0.42 -9.93 5.87
N LEU A 94 -0.24 -9.04 5.15
CA LEU A 94 0.22 -8.57 3.83
C LEU A 94 1.62 -7.94 3.92
N LEU A 95 1.80 -6.98 4.82
CA LEU A 95 3.10 -6.32 4.95
C LEU A 95 4.16 -7.30 5.49
N GLY A 96 3.77 -8.30 6.29
CA GLY A 96 4.65 -9.32 6.83
C GLY A 96 5.14 -10.35 5.80
N ASP A 97 4.46 -10.50 4.66
CA ASP A 97 4.81 -11.49 3.62
C ASP A 97 5.89 -10.95 2.67
N GLY A 98 7.14 -10.89 3.14
CA GLY A 98 8.29 -10.63 2.26
C GLY A 98 8.39 -9.22 1.68
N LEU A 99 7.61 -8.25 2.19
CA LEU A 99 7.67 -6.83 1.82
C LEU A 99 8.90 -6.11 2.39
N LEU A 100 9.54 -6.67 3.40
CA LEU A 100 10.85 -6.24 3.85
C LEU A 100 11.88 -7.31 3.44
N PRO A 101 13.14 -6.94 3.13
CA PRO A 101 14.15 -7.93 2.78
C PRO A 101 14.34 -8.89 3.94
N ASP A 102 14.87 -10.06 3.63
CA ASP A 102 14.89 -11.26 4.50
C ASP A 102 15.48 -11.03 5.91
N ARG A 103 16.16 -9.91 6.12
CA ARG A 103 16.65 -9.48 7.44
C ARG A 103 15.62 -8.78 8.31
N TYR A 104 14.46 -8.31 7.84
CA TYR A 104 13.50 -7.59 8.68
C TYR A 104 12.09 -8.17 8.58
N GLN A 105 11.37 -8.12 9.70
CA GLN A 105 9.98 -8.56 9.82
C GLN A 105 9.14 -7.48 10.48
N ILE A 106 7.91 -7.33 10.02
CA ILE A 106 6.92 -6.47 10.67
C ILE A 106 6.37 -7.19 11.88
N GLN A 107 6.37 -6.50 13.02
CA GLN A 107 5.98 -7.08 14.29
C GLN A 107 4.60 -6.60 14.75
N ARG A 108 4.40 -5.27 14.79
CA ARG A 108 3.24 -4.65 15.42
C ARG A 108 3.08 -3.19 14.99
N VAL A 109 1.96 -2.59 15.38
CA VAL A 109 1.69 -1.16 15.25
C VAL A 109 1.55 -0.57 16.64
N THR A 110 2.08 0.64 16.87
CA THR A 110 1.78 1.46 18.06
C THR A 110 1.38 2.87 17.70
N ALA A 111 1.19 3.73 18.70
CA ALA A 111 1.07 5.17 18.50
C ALA A 111 2.27 5.78 17.75
N ASP A 112 3.42 5.12 17.75
CA ASP A 112 4.62 5.50 16.98
C ASP A 112 4.62 5.03 15.53
N GLY A 113 3.57 4.32 15.10
CA GLY A 113 3.44 3.73 13.78
C GLY A 113 3.84 2.25 13.74
N LEU A 114 4.35 1.81 12.59
CA LEU A 114 4.74 0.42 12.34
C LEU A 114 6.08 0.09 13.00
N TRP A 115 6.18 -1.06 13.65
CA TRP A 115 7.42 -1.55 14.26
C TRP A 115 7.94 -2.77 13.50
N VAL A 116 9.25 -2.77 13.31
CA VAL A 116 10.00 -3.82 12.63
C VAL A 116 11.01 -4.43 13.57
N ARG A 117 11.48 -5.63 13.25
CA ARG A 117 12.54 -6.32 13.97
C ARG A 117 13.46 -7.03 12.99
N GLU A 118 14.73 -7.18 13.35
CA GLU A 118 15.66 -7.99 12.58
C GLU A 118 15.34 -9.49 12.73
N ALA A 119 15.41 -10.24 11.63
CA ALA A 119 15.12 -11.67 11.62
C ALA A 119 16.22 -12.42 12.39
N GLY A 120 15.82 -13.20 13.40
CA GLY A 120 16.75 -13.91 14.28
C GLY A 120 17.29 -13.08 15.45
N ASP A 121 16.83 -11.82 15.61
CA ASP A 121 17.07 -11.03 16.81
C ASP A 121 15.84 -11.08 17.74
N ASP A 122 16.10 -11.40 19.02
CA ASP A 122 15.10 -11.35 20.10
C ASP A 122 15.10 -10.02 20.85
N GLY A 123 15.94 -9.08 20.42
CA GLY A 123 15.96 -7.71 20.89
C GLY A 123 14.63 -6.97 20.71
N PRO A 124 14.48 -5.81 21.38
CA PRO A 124 13.34 -4.95 21.14
C PRO A 124 13.36 -4.49 19.68
N GLY A 125 12.26 -4.69 18.96
CA GLY A 125 12.07 -4.10 17.63
C GLY A 125 12.17 -2.58 17.69
N PHE A 126 12.23 -1.93 16.53
CA PHE A 126 12.33 -0.47 16.40
C PHE A 126 11.30 0.06 15.40
N PRO A 127 10.90 1.33 15.48
CA PRO A 127 9.87 1.88 14.60
C PRO A 127 10.41 2.03 13.17
N LEU A 128 9.55 1.77 12.17
CA LEU A 128 9.87 1.85 10.73
C LEU A 128 10.47 3.20 10.34
N ARG A 129 10.12 4.29 11.04
CA ARG A 129 10.67 5.64 10.82
C ARG A 129 12.20 5.70 10.97
N GLU A 130 12.79 4.78 11.73
CA GLU A 130 14.25 4.67 11.92
C GLU A 130 14.94 3.86 10.81
N MET A 131 14.19 3.19 9.92
CA MET A 131 14.75 2.52 8.74
C MET A 131 15.21 3.53 7.68
N SER A 132 15.98 3.07 6.69
CA SER A 132 16.32 3.90 5.54
C SER A 132 15.09 4.29 4.71
N ASP A 133 15.23 5.39 3.97
CA ASP A 133 14.13 6.01 3.23
C ASP A 133 13.46 5.08 2.20
N GLY A 134 14.23 4.18 1.60
CA GLY A 134 13.68 3.20 0.66
C GLY A 134 12.70 2.22 1.31
N TYR A 135 12.98 1.72 2.52
CA TYR A 135 12.05 0.80 3.22
C TYR A 135 10.76 1.52 3.60
N ARG A 136 10.93 2.72 4.13
CA ARG A 136 9.84 3.61 4.50
C ARG A 136 8.92 3.90 3.32
N THR A 137 9.49 4.26 2.18
CA THR A 137 8.77 4.57 0.94
C THR A 137 7.95 3.38 0.44
N VAL A 138 8.53 2.18 0.42
CA VAL A 138 7.83 0.95 -0.02
C VAL A 138 6.67 0.61 0.89
N ALA A 139 6.90 0.59 2.21
CA ALA A 139 5.85 0.30 3.18
C ALA A 139 4.72 1.33 3.10
N ALA A 140 5.07 2.61 2.92
CA ALA A 140 4.10 3.69 2.77
C ALA A 140 3.24 3.55 1.51
N LEU A 141 3.88 3.20 0.38
CA LEU A 141 3.20 2.98 -0.90
C LEU A 141 2.19 1.84 -0.79
N VAL A 142 2.60 0.69 -0.24
CA VAL A 142 1.72 -0.46 -0.06
C VAL A 142 0.60 -0.14 0.92
N LEU A 143 0.92 0.50 2.05
CA LEU A 143 -0.07 0.84 3.05
C LEU A 143 -1.14 1.82 2.51
N ASP A 144 -0.71 2.83 1.75
CA ASP A 144 -1.63 3.76 1.12
C ASP A 144 -2.48 3.07 0.03
N LEU A 145 -1.88 2.18 -0.77
CA LEU A 145 -2.62 1.41 -1.78
C LEU A 145 -3.73 0.58 -1.13
N VAL A 146 -3.43 -0.12 -0.03
CA VAL A 146 -4.40 -0.92 0.72
C VAL A 146 -5.49 -0.04 1.33
N ARG A 147 -5.11 1.10 1.91
CA ARG A 147 -6.05 2.09 2.44
C ARG A 147 -7.03 2.56 1.36
N GLN A 148 -6.52 2.89 0.18
CA GLN A 148 -7.36 3.36 -0.93
C GLN A 148 -8.27 2.25 -1.48
N LEU A 149 -7.78 1.01 -1.57
CA LEU A 149 -8.59 -0.16 -1.94
C LEU A 149 -9.74 -0.37 -0.97
N HIS A 150 -9.45 -0.36 0.33
CA HIS A 150 -10.46 -0.48 1.38
C HIS A 150 -11.48 0.67 1.32
N ALA A 151 -11.02 1.91 1.15
CA ALA A 151 -11.91 3.07 1.00
C ALA A 151 -12.80 3.01 -0.25
N THR A 152 -12.39 2.26 -1.28
CA THR A 152 -13.13 2.14 -2.55
C THR A 152 -14.11 0.98 -2.55
N HIS A 153 -13.69 -0.18 -2.06
CA HIS A 153 -14.45 -1.42 -2.15
C HIS A 153 -15.03 -1.91 -0.82
N GLY A 154 -14.69 -1.26 0.29
CA GLY A 154 -15.01 -1.73 1.63
C GLY A 154 -14.11 -2.89 2.04
N PRO A 155 -14.64 -3.95 2.68
CA PRO A 155 -13.86 -5.08 3.17
C PRO A 155 -12.92 -5.69 2.12
N LEU A 156 -11.68 -5.95 2.51
CA LEU A 156 -10.66 -6.51 1.63
C LEU A 156 -10.91 -7.99 1.34
N ARG A 157 -10.92 -8.34 0.05
CA ARG A 157 -10.96 -9.71 -0.45
C ARG A 157 -9.55 -10.26 -0.55
N THR A 158 -9.30 -11.35 0.16
CA THR A 158 -7.98 -11.98 0.29
C THR A 158 -8.00 -13.42 -0.19
N GLU A 159 -6.96 -13.82 -0.93
CA GLU A 159 -6.65 -15.22 -1.26
C GLU A 159 -5.26 -15.57 -0.74
N ALA A 160 -4.95 -16.86 -0.58
CA ALA A 160 -3.62 -17.28 -0.15
C ALA A 160 -2.61 -17.14 -1.30
N THR A 161 -1.42 -16.59 -1.01
CA THR A 161 -0.30 -16.60 -1.95
C THR A 161 0.40 -17.97 -1.95
N PRO A 162 1.10 -18.34 -3.04
CA PRO A 162 1.94 -19.53 -3.05
C PRO A 162 3.04 -19.52 -1.96
N SER A 163 3.50 -18.33 -1.56
CA SER A 163 4.46 -18.13 -0.45
C SER A 163 3.86 -18.33 0.95
N GLY A 164 2.54 -18.45 1.07
CA GLY A 164 1.84 -18.67 2.34
C GLY A 164 1.37 -17.41 3.06
N GLY A 165 1.44 -16.23 2.44
CA GLY A 165 0.76 -15.01 2.89
C GLY A 165 -0.55 -14.76 2.14
N ILE A 166 -0.86 -13.49 1.87
CA ILE A 166 -2.17 -13.09 1.34
C ILE A 166 -2.07 -12.18 0.11
N ALA A 167 -2.94 -12.40 -0.86
CA ALA A 167 -3.11 -11.58 -2.05
C ALA A 167 -4.45 -10.84 -2.01
N LEU A 168 -4.46 -9.55 -2.35
CA LEU A 168 -5.66 -8.74 -2.47
C LEU A 168 -6.23 -8.84 -3.89
N THR A 169 -7.46 -9.36 -4.02
CA THR A 169 -8.04 -9.74 -5.33
C THR A 169 -8.98 -8.70 -5.93
N HIS A 170 -8.83 -7.44 -5.51
CA HIS A 170 -9.59 -6.32 -6.07
C HIS A 170 -9.01 -5.90 -7.44
N PRO A 171 -9.85 -5.71 -8.46
CA PRO A 171 -9.41 -5.27 -9.78
C PRO A 171 -9.10 -3.77 -9.78
N GLY A 172 -8.09 -3.36 -10.54
CA GLY A 172 -7.81 -1.93 -10.73
C GLY A 172 -6.57 -1.64 -11.56
N VAL A 173 -6.28 -0.35 -11.73
CA VAL A 173 -5.09 0.13 -12.46
C VAL A 173 -4.29 1.08 -11.58
N VAL A 174 -3.00 0.79 -11.39
CA VAL A 174 -2.12 1.63 -10.57
C VAL A 174 -0.97 2.13 -11.42
N LEU A 175 -0.80 3.45 -11.44
CA LEU A 175 0.34 4.10 -12.08
C LEU A 175 1.41 4.40 -11.02
N ILE A 176 2.65 4.02 -11.27
CA ILE A 176 3.78 4.34 -10.38
C ILE A 176 4.90 4.96 -11.21
N ASP A 177 5.11 6.26 -11.04
CA ASP A 177 6.22 6.97 -11.64
C ASP A 177 7.51 6.73 -10.84
N GLU A 178 8.61 6.54 -11.56
CA GLU A 178 9.93 6.15 -11.06
C GLU A 178 9.81 5.12 -9.93
N VAL A 179 9.29 3.92 -10.22
CA VAL A 179 9.04 2.89 -9.18
C VAL A 179 10.31 2.55 -8.39
N ASP A 180 11.49 2.76 -8.99
CA ASP A 180 12.80 2.57 -8.41
C ASP A 180 13.35 3.77 -7.61
N ALA A 181 12.70 4.94 -7.69
CA ALA A 181 13.12 6.14 -6.98
C ALA A 181 13.20 5.90 -5.47
N HIS A 182 14.35 6.28 -4.91
CA HIS A 182 14.71 6.13 -3.50
C HIS A 182 14.69 4.68 -2.97
N LEU A 183 14.52 3.67 -3.84
CA LEU A 183 14.57 2.26 -3.45
C LEU A 183 16.00 1.75 -3.34
N HIS A 184 16.25 0.93 -2.32
CA HIS A 184 17.48 0.15 -2.26
C HIS A 184 17.55 -0.82 -3.46
N VAL A 185 18.74 -1.09 -3.99
CA VAL A 185 18.93 -1.92 -5.21
C VAL A 185 18.27 -3.29 -5.10
N THR A 186 18.32 -3.92 -3.91
CA THR A 186 17.63 -5.19 -3.64
C THR A 186 16.12 -5.08 -3.89
N TRP A 187 15.51 -3.95 -3.54
CA TRP A 187 14.09 -3.68 -3.73
C TRP A 187 13.72 -3.45 -5.18
N GLN A 188 14.56 -2.73 -5.93
CA GLN A 188 14.36 -2.53 -7.36
C GLN A 188 14.23 -3.86 -8.13
N ARG A 189 14.82 -4.95 -7.64
CA ARG A 189 14.70 -6.27 -8.28
C ARG A 189 13.50 -7.09 -7.83
N ARG A 190 12.96 -6.83 -6.63
CA ARG A 190 11.92 -7.66 -6.00
C ARG A 190 10.52 -7.06 -6.07
N ILE A 191 10.41 -5.73 -6.10
CA ILE A 191 9.13 -5.03 -5.90
C ILE A 191 8.09 -5.42 -6.96
N SER A 192 8.48 -5.54 -8.22
CA SER A 192 7.54 -5.89 -9.30
C SER A 192 6.96 -7.30 -9.14
N GLY A 193 7.79 -8.28 -8.77
CA GLY A 193 7.33 -9.64 -8.48
C GLY A 193 6.41 -9.67 -7.26
N TRP A 194 6.82 -8.96 -6.20
CA TRP A 194 6.04 -8.85 -4.97
C TRP A 194 4.65 -8.23 -5.22
N LEU A 195 4.58 -7.12 -5.96
CA LEU A 195 3.31 -6.48 -6.31
C LEU A 195 2.40 -7.39 -7.14
N ARG A 196 2.95 -8.15 -8.10
CA ARG A 196 2.18 -9.09 -8.94
C ARG A 196 1.61 -10.26 -8.15
N GLU A 197 2.35 -10.74 -7.14
CA GLU A 197 1.91 -11.83 -6.28
C GLU A 197 0.81 -11.37 -5.31
N HIS A 198 0.96 -10.19 -4.72
CA HIS A 198 0.06 -9.69 -3.67
C HIS A 198 -1.13 -8.88 -4.20
N PHE A 199 -1.09 -8.42 -5.44
CA PHE A 199 -2.17 -7.68 -6.10
C PHE A 199 -2.43 -8.23 -7.51
N PRO A 200 -2.82 -9.51 -7.65
CA PRO A 200 -2.84 -10.22 -8.93
C PRO A 200 -3.84 -9.65 -9.96
N HIS A 201 -4.86 -8.91 -9.50
CA HIS A 201 -5.87 -8.29 -10.36
C HIS A 201 -5.65 -6.80 -10.59
N ILE A 202 -4.52 -6.26 -10.13
CA ILE A 202 -4.14 -4.87 -10.40
C ILE A 202 -3.17 -4.83 -11.58
N GLN A 203 -3.51 -4.03 -12.59
CA GLN A 203 -2.58 -3.68 -13.65
C GLN A 203 -1.67 -2.54 -13.18
N PHE A 204 -0.40 -2.84 -12.95
CA PHE A 204 0.61 -1.83 -12.66
C PHE A 204 1.21 -1.28 -13.95
N ILE A 205 1.15 0.04 -14.14
CA ILE A 205 1.83 0.78 -15.19
C ILE A 205 2.94 1.57 -14.51
N VAL A 206 4.19 1.18 -14.73
CA VAL A 206 5.33 1.77 -14.04
C VAL A 206 6.30 2.44 -14.99
N THR A 207 6.90 3.54 -14.57
CA THR A 207 8.10 4.11 -15.22
C THR A 207 9.31 3.81 -14.34
N SER A 208 10.50 3.74 -14.94
CA SER A 208 11.73 3.49 -14.19
C SER A 208 12.95 4.02 -14.93
N HIS A 209 13.94 4.50 -14.17
CA HIS A 209 15.28 4.80 -14.68
C HIS A 209 16.23 3.60 -14.50
N SER A 210 15.88 2.63 -13.67
CA SER A 210 16.69 1.46 -13.37
C SER A 210 16.60 0.42 -14.50
N PRO A 211 17.73 0.00 -15.09
CA PRO A 211 17.75 -1.03 -16.13
C PRO A 211 17.25 -2.39 -15.62
N TYR A 212 17.26 -2.63 -14.30
CA TYR A 212 16.78 -3.87 -13.70
C TYR A 212 15.26 -4.02 -13.74
N ILE A 213 14.52 -2.91 -13.62
CA ILE A 213 13.05 -2.94 -13.67
C ILE A 213 12.57 -3.24 -15.09
N CYS A 214 13.17 -2.60 -16.10
CA CYS A 214 12.83 -2.84 -17.51
C CYS A 214 13.09 -4.28 -17.97
N GLN A 215 14.02 -5.00 -17.32
CA GLN A 215 14.32 -6.41 -17.65
C GLN A 215 13.36 -7.41 -17.00
N ALA A 216 12.66 -7.01 -15.93
CA ALA A 216 11.75 -7.88 -15.16
C ALA A 216 10.26 -7.69 -15.52
N ALA A 217 9.97 -6.80 -16.47
CA ALA A 217 8.62 -6.47 -16.95
C ALA A 217 8.01 -7.59 -17.79
#